data_AF-A0A418GHK5-F1
#
_entry.id   AF-A0A418GHK5-F1
#
_cell.length_a   1.000
_cell.length_b   1.000
_cell.length_c   1.000
_cell.angle_alpha   90.00
_cell.angle_beta   90.00
_cell.angle_gamma   90.00
#
_symmetry.space_group_name_H-M   'P 1'
#
loop_
_entity.id
_entity.type
_entity.pdbx_description
1 polymer ?
#
loop_
_entity_poly.entity_id
_entity_poly.type
_entity_poly.pdbx_seq_one_letter_code
_entity_poly.pdbx_strand_id
1 'polypeptide(L)'
;MMKLFKSILLIAACHAAQASAAIDINADPNLTGAAPLTGILNGQQSDTQNMSGFDNTPPPSPPVVMSRMFGAQLFNGTSADSGVTVGFNPDYILNPGDSIQVRLWGAFTFDGALQVDPKGNIFLPNVGPVKVAGVSNSQLNALVTSKVKEVY
;
A
#
# COMPACT_ATOMS: atom_id res chain seq x y z
N MET A 1 57.76 11.06 -16.52
CA MET A 1 57.45 11.73 -17.80
C MET A 1 55.94 11.88 -17.91
N MET A 2 55.47 13.13 -17.82
CA MET A 2 54.06 13.55 -17.70
C MET A 2 53.31 13.50 -19.02
N LYS A 3 52.01 13.16 -18.99
CA LYS A 3 50.95 13.66 -19.91
C LYS A 3 49.63 13.58 -19.13
N LEU A 4 49.22 14.60 -18.36
CA LEU A 4 48.73 15.93 -18.73
C LEU A 4 47.38 15.92 -19.46
N PHE A 5 46.34 16.16 -18.66
CA PHE A 5 45.10 16.91 -18.91
C PHE A 5 44.56 17.02 -20.35
N LYS A 6 43.36 16.47 -20.54
CA LYS A 6 42.34 16.95 -21.50
C LYS A 6 41.03 17.08 -20.70
N SER A 7 40.67 18.32 -20.33
CA SER A 7 39.64 19.14 -21.01
C SER A 7 38.24 18.53 -20.90
N ILE A 8 37.40 18.98 -19.95
CA ILE A 8 36.46 20.13 -20.01
C ILE A 8 35.03 19.65 -20.36
N LEU A 9 34.16 19.79 -19.35
CA LEU A 9 32.76 20.21 -19.36
C LEU A 9 31.71 19.38 -20.15
N LEU A 10 30.82 18.69 -19.42
CA LEU A 10 29.38 18.87 -19.65
C LEU A 10 28.58 18.60 -18.37
N ILE A 11 27.94 19.66 -17.88
CA ILE A 11 26.86 19.61 -16.89
C ILE A 11 25.69 18.89 -17.56
N ALA A 12 25.34 17.70 -17.07
CA ALA A 12 24.05 17.10 -17.31
C ALA A 12 23.34 17.01 -15.96
N ALA A 13 22.42 17.95 -15.74
CA ALA A 13 21.43 17.89 -14.68
C ALA A 13 20.70 16.54 -14.80
N CYS A 14 20.98 15.63 -13.87
CA CYS A 14 20.20 14.41 -13.72
C CYS A 14 18.81 14.86 -13.29
N HIS A 15 17.90 14.82 -14.25
CA HIS A 15 16.50 15.16 -14.05
C HIS A 15 15.97 14.30 -12.90
N ALA A 16 15.25 14.95 -11.99
CA ALA A 16 14.40 14.24 -11.05
C ALA A 16 13.55 13.25 -11.85
N ALA A 17 13.82 11.95 -11.70
CA ALA A 17 12.88 10.92 -12.04
C ALA A 17 11.72 11.07 -11.06
N GLN A 18 10.75 11.89 -11.44
CA GLN A 18 9.46 11.93 -10.78
C GLN A 18 8.85 10.55 -10.99
N ALA A 19 8.83 9.75 -9.92
CA ALA A 19 7.99 8.57 -9.86
C ALA A 19 6.53 9.07 -9.88
N SER A 20 5.93 9.09 -11.07
CA SER A 20 4.48 9.25 -11.20
C SER A 20 3.80 7.94 -10.84
N ALA A 21 3.87 7.56 -9.56
CA ALA A 21 2.78 6.83 -8.93
C ALA A 21 1.81 7.88 -8.39
N ALA A 22 1.26 8.68 -9.31
CA ALA A 22 -0.02 9.30 -9.04
C ALA A 22 -1.00 8.12 -9.04
N ILE A 23 -1.24 7.56 -7.85
CA ILE A 23 -2.57 7.03 -7.54
C ILE A 23 -3.50 8.20 -7.75
N ASP A 24 -3.97 8.32 -8.98
CA ASP A 24 -4.84 9.39 -9.36
C ASP A 24 -6.17 9.12 -8.67
N ILE A 25 -6.35 9.71 -7.48
CA ILE A 25 -7.66 9.86 -6.84
C ILE A 25 -8.45 10.94 -7.59
N ASN A 26 -8.08 11.28 -8.83
CA ASN A 26 -9.02 11.88 -9.77
C ASN A 26 -10.14 10.86 -10.00
N ALA A 27 -11.15 11.04 -9.17
CA ALA A 27 -12.53 10.69 -9.39
C ALA A 27 -12.88 10.80 -10.88
N ASP A 28 -12.73 9.71 -11.64
CA ASP A 28 -13.44 9.60 -12.90
C ASP A 28 -14.93 9.80 -12.57
N PRO A 29 -15.58 10.83 -13.12
CA PRO A 29 -16.95 11.15 -12.80
C PRO A 29 -17.93 10.02 -13.17
N ASN A 30 -17.51 9.05 -13.99
CA ASN A 30 -18.28 7.85 -14.32
C ASN A 30 -18.05 6.68 -13.33
N LEU A 31 -17.03 6.77 -12.48
CA LEU A 31 -16.67 5.78 -11.47
C LEU A 31 -17.00 6.25 -10.05
N THR A 32 -17.12 7.56 -9.83
CA THR A 32 -17.63 8.08 -8.57
C THR A 32 -19.14 7.90 -8.52
N GLY A 33 -19.60 7.13 -7.55
CA GLY A 33 -21.02 7.01 -7.22
C GLY A 33 -21.65 8.30 -6.68
N ALA A 34 -21.15 9.47 -7.06
CA ALA A 34 -21.78 10.73 -6.78
C ALA A 34 -22.92 10.93 -7.78
N ALA A 35 -24.15 11.05 -7.29
CA ALA A 35 -25.25 11.52 -8.13
C ALA A 35 -24.86 12.91 -8.68
N PRO A 36 -25.14 13.20 -9.97
CA PRO A 36 -24.87 14.52 -10.52
C PRO A 36 -25.61 15.59 -9.70
N LEU A 37 -24.92 16.69 -9.40
CA LEU A 37 -25.50 17.82 -8.68
C LEU A 37 -26.67 18.37 -9.51
N THR A 38 -27.92 18.17 -9.06
CA THR A 38 -29.09 18.76 -9.69
C THR A 38 -28.95 20.28 -9.68
N GLY A 39 -28.92 20.91 -10.85
CA GLY A 39 -28.88 22.35 -11.02
C GLY A 39 -30.15 23.02 -10.49
N ILE A 40 -30.20 23.28 -9.18
CA ILE A 40 -31.31 23.98 -8.52
C ILE A 40 -31.30 25.51 -8.74
N LEU A 41 -30.45 26.01 -9.65
CA LEU A 41 -30.23 27.44 -9.93
C LEU A 41 -30.27 27.73 -11.44
N ASN A 42 -31.34 27.35 -12.11
CA ASN A 42 -31.73 27.97 -13.39
C ASN A 42 -33.03 28.72 -13.14
N GLY A 43 -33.00 30.05 -13.26
CA GLY A 43 -34.18 30.89 -13.10
C GLY A 43 -35.31 30.40 -13.99
N GLN A 44 -36.54 30.38 -13.45
CA GLN A 44 -37.74 30.15 -14.24
C GLN A 44 -37.81 31.18 -15.36
N GLN A 45 -37.41 30.78 -16.57
CA GLN A 45 -37.75 31.50 -17.78
C GLN A 45 -39.20 31.15 -18.05
N SER A 46 -40.08 32.12 -17.81
CA SER A 46 -41.51 32.01 -18.06
C SER A 46 -41.77 31.77 -19.55
N ASP A 47 -41.86 30.51 -19.95
CA ASP A 47 -42.42 30.14 -21.24
C ASP A 47 -43.92 30.48 -21.21
N THR A 48 -44.31 31.36 -22.14
CA THR A 48 -45.71 31.68 -22.42
C THR A 48 -46.36 30.43 -23.03
N GLN A 49 -46.99 29.64 -22.19
CA GLN A 49 -47.73 28.44 -22.59
C GLN A 49 -48.91 28.83 -23.47
N ASN A 50 -48.83 28.47 -24.76
CA ASN A 50 -49.94 28.50 -25.70
C ASN A 50 -51.03 27.54 -25.19
N MET A 51 -52.12 28.11 -24.69
CA MET A 51 -53.20 27.39 -24.02
C MET A 51 -54.09 26.70 -25.05
N SER A 52 -53.67 25.50 -25.49
CA SER A 52 -54.53 24.59 -26.24
C SER A 52 -54.38 23.16 -25.72
N GLY A 53 -55.39 22.70 -24.99
CA GLY A 53 -55.61 21.26 -24.74
C GLY A 53 -55.42 20.81 -23.30
N PHE A 54 -56.41 20.10 -22.79
CA PHE A 54 -56.58 19.58 -21.43
C PHE A 54 -55.57 18.47 -21.01
N ASP A 55 -54.37 18.45 -21.58
CA ASP A 55 -53.37 17.45 -21.22
C ASP A 55 -52.67 17.87 -19.92
N ASN A 56 -53.13 17.30 -18.80
CA ASN A 56 -52.55 17.47 -17.47
C ASN A 56 -51.56 16.33 -17.14
N THR A 57 -51.10 15.57 -18.13
CA THR A 57 -50.17 14.47 -17.88
C THR A 57 -48.83 15.08 -17.44
N PRO A 58 -48.35 14.77 -16.22
CA PRO A 58 -47.05 15.25 -15.79
C PRO A 58 -45.98 14.74 -16.75
N PRO A 59 -44.98 15.56 -17.12
CA PRO A 59 -43.89 15.10 -17.96
C PRO A 59 -43.23 13.86 -17.33
N PRO A 60 -42.81 12.87 -18.14
CA PRO A 60 -42.19 11.65 -17.63
C PRO A 60 -40.98 12.02 -16.77
N SER A 61 -40.94 11.48 -15.54
CA SER A 61 -39.83 11.73 -14.64
C SER A 61 -38.53 11.18 -15.26
N PRO A 62 -37.42 11.94 -15.25
CA PRO A 62 -36.17 11.45 -15.78
C PRO A 62 -35.75 10.17 -15.06
N PRO A 63 -35.12 9.21 -15.77
CA PRO A 63 -34.70 7.95 -15.16
C PRO A 63 -33.74 8.24 -13.99
N VAL A 64 -34.06 7.67 -12.82
CA VAL A 64 -33.18 7.75 -11.66
C VAL A 64 -31.88 7.04 -12.01
N VAL A 65 -30.79 7.81 -12.15
CA VAL A 65 -29.45 7.25 -12.34
C VAL A 65 -29.09 6.50 -11.05
N MET A 66 -29.14 5.17 -11.09
CA MET A 66 -28.73 4.34 -9.97
C MET A 66 -27.22 4.49 -9.77
N SER A 67 -26.86 5.40 -8.88
CA SER A 67 -25.47 5.61 -8.51
C SER A 67 -24.96 4.42 -7.69
N ARG A 68 -23.75 3.94 -7.99
CA ARG A 68 -23.12 2.88 -7.18
C ARG A 68 -22.90 3.40 -5.77
N MET A 69 -23.15 2.56 -4.76
CA MET A 69 -22.89 2.90 -3.37
C MET A 69 -21.39 3.22 -3.14
N PHE A 70 -21.11 4.28 -2.39
CA PHE A 70 -19.73 4.69 -2.05
C PHE A 70 -18.96 3.51 -1.44
N GLY A 71 -17.74 3.27 -1.92
CA GLY A 71 -16.92 2.15 -1.46
C GLY A 71 -17.19 0.80 -2.15
N ALA A 72 -18.16 0.69 -3.08
CA ALA A 72 -18.38 -0.52 -3.87
C ALA A 72 -17.11 -1.03 -4.61
N GLN A 73 -16.19 -0.11 -4.93
CA GLN A 73 -14.91 -0.41 -5.58
C GLN A 73 -13.99 -1.29 -4.72
N LEU A 74 -14.11 -1.22 -3.38
CA LEU A 74 -13.31 -2.04 -2.47
C LEU A 74 -13.70 -3.53 -2.53
N PHE A 75 -14.91 -3.81 -3.02
CA PHE A 75 -15.49 -5.15 -3.08
C PHE A 75 -15.50 -5.73 -4.50
N ASN A 76 -15.22 -4.92 -5.52
CA ASN A 76 -15.36 -5.31 -6.93
C ASN A 76 -14.05 -5.80 -7.59
N GLY A 77 -12.92 -5.82 -6.87
CA GLY A 77 -11.63 -6.25 -7.42
C GLY A 77 -10.72 -6.92 -6.40
N THR A 78 -10.35 -8.17 -6.69
CA THR A 78 -9.11 -8.93 -6.35
C THR A 78 -8.48 -8.80 -4.96
N SER A 79 -9.14 -8.20 -3.98
CA SER A 79 -8.58 -7.95 -2.65
C SER A 79 -8.74 -9.16 -1.70
N ALA A 80 -9.51 -10.17 -2.13
CA ALA A 80 -9.77 -11.38 -1.35
C ALA A 80 -8.96 -12.60 -1.79
N ASP A 81 -8.33 -12.58 -2.97
CA ASP A 81 -7.67 -13.77 -3.57
C ASP A 81 -6.15 -13.82 -3.37
N SER A 82 -5.54 -12.78 -2.78
CA SER A 82 -4.19 -12.92 -2.22
C SER A 82 -4.24 -13.69 -0.90
N GLY A 83 -4.83 -14.88 -0.95
CA GLY A 83 -4.88 -15.81 0.16
C GLY A 83 -3.46 -16.03 0.67
N VAL A 84 -3.24 -15.68 1.94
CA VAL A 84 -2.41 -16.38 2.96
C VAL A 84 -1.33 -17.33 2.38
N THR A 85 -0.56 -16.81 1.43
CA THR A 85 0.59 -17.44 0.77
C THR A 85 1.56 -16.34 0.35
N VAL A 86 1.52 -15.19 1.05
CA VAL A 86 2.62 -14.23 1.05
C VAL A 86 3.84 -15.01 1.54
N GLY A 87 4.57 -15.59 0.60
CA GLY A 87 5.87 -16.17 0.86
C GLY A 87 6.67 -15.11 1.59
N PHE A 88 7.33 -15.52 2.67
CA PHE A 88 8.17 -14.60 3.43
C PHE A 88 9.19 -13.96 2.48
N ASN A 89 9.22 -12.63 2.41
CA ASN A 89 10.17 -11.91 1.57
C ASN A 89 11.60 -12.22 2.09
N PRO A 90 12.47 -12.90 1.32
CA PRO A 90 13.81 -13.25 1.76
C PRO A 90 14.74 -12.03 1.89
N ASP A 91 14.47 -10.97 1.12
CA ASP A 91 15.23 -9.72 1.09
C ASP A 91 14.74 -8.70 2.12
N TYR A 92 13.69 -9.03 2.88
CA TYR A 92 13.20 -8.16 3.95
C TYR A 92 14.28 -7.94 5.00
N ILE A 93 14.64 -6.69 5.24
CA ILE A 93 15.59 -6.29 6.27
C ILE A 93 14.85 -6.07 7.57
N LEU A 94 15.29 -6.77 8.62
CA LEU A 94 14.69 -6.67 9.94
C LEU A 94 14.97 -5.31 10.59
N ASN A 95 13.95 -4.77 11.25
CA ASN A 95 13.97 -3.48 11.93
C ASN A 95 13.57 -3.61 13.41
N PRO A 96 13.95 -2.62 14.26
CA PRO A 96 13.43 -2.51 15.62
C PRO A 96 11.90 -2.45 15.62
N GLY A 97 11.28 -3.18 16.55
CA GLY A 97 9.82 -3.30 16.65
C GLY A 97 9.21 -4.51 15.94
N ASP A 98 9.97 -5.19 15.07
CA ASP A 98 9.52 -6.40 14.40
C ASP A 98 9.31 -7.55 15.40
N SER A 99 8.46 -8.52 15.02
CA SER A 99 8.23 -9.74 15.78
C SER A 99 8.69 -10.95 14.98
N ILE A 100 9.50 -11.80 15.59
CA ILE A 100 10.10 -12.98 14.97
C ILE A 100 9.59 -14.22 15.69
N GLN A 101 8.94 -15.12 14.97
CA GLN A 101 8.61 -16.43 15.50
C GLN A 101 9.86 -17.32 15.50
N VAL A 102 10.31 -17.75 16.68
CA VAL A 102 11.46 -18.65 16.82
C VAL A 102 10.96 -20.00 17.34
N ARG A 103 11.39 -21.07 16.67
CA ARG A 103 11.14 -22.46 17.06
C ARG A 103 12.45 -23.22 17.08
N LEU A 104 12.78 -23.79 18.23
CA LEU A 104 13.97 -24.59 18.48
C LEU A 104 13.53 -25.97 18.96
N TRP A 105 14.21 -27.00 18.48
CA TRP A 105 13.97 -28.41 18.82
C TRP A 105 15.31 -29.14 18.97
N GLY A 106 15.33 -30.21 19.77
CA GLY A 106 16.52 -31.01 20.04
C GLY A 106 17.01 -30.84 21.48
N ALA A 107 18.29 -30.52 21.66
CA ALA A 107 18.92 -30.36 22.97
C ALA A 107 18.32 -29.20 23.79
N PHE A 108 17.75 -28.21 23.11
CA PHE A 108 17.02 -27.11 23.72
C PHE A 108 15.71 -26.86 22.94
N THR A 109 14.58 -26.85 23.66
CA THR A 109 13.25 -26.65 23.07
C THR A 109 12.73 -25.26 23.41
N PHE A 110 12.30 -24.52 22.40
CA PHE A 110 11.69 -23.19 22.57
C PHE A 110 10.70 -22.94 21.44
N ASP A 111 9.54 -22.37 21.76
CA ASP A 111 8.58 -21.85 20.79
C ASP A 111 8.05 -20.53 21.33
N GLY A 112 8.28 -19.44 20.59
CA GLY A 112 7.78 -18.15 20.99
C GLY A 112 8.07 -17.05 19.98
N ALA A 113 7.25 -16.01 20.05
CA ALA A 113 7.46 -14.76 19.33
C ALA A 113 8.39 -13.86 20.13
N LEU A 114 9.54 -13.50 19.54
CA LEU A 114 10.51 -12.58 20.12
C LEU A 114 10.42 -11.23 19.42
N GLN A 115 10.31 -10.15 20.19
CA GLN A 115 10.29 -8.81 19.66
C GLN A 115 11.71 -8.26 19.50
N VAL A 116 11.96 -7.56 18.39
CA VAL A 116 13.21 -6.83 18.16
C VAL A 116 13.19 -5.56 19.01
N ASP A 117 14.11 -5.46 19.96
CA ASP A 117 14.27 -4.31 20.84
C ASP A 117 14.67 -3.03 20.07
N PRO A 118 14.58 -1.84 20.68
CA PRO A 118 15.04 -0.59 20.05
C PRO A 118 16.53 -0.55 19.68
N LYS A 119 17.35 -1.43 20.27
CA LYS A 119 18.76 -1.62 19.93
C LYS A 119 18.95 -2.59 18.77
N GLY A 120 17.89 -3.20 18.24
CA GLY A 120 17.93 -4.14 17.13
C GLY A 120 18.24 -5.59 17.52
N ASN A 121 18.02 -6.00 18.76
CA ASN A 121 18.30 -7.35 19.25
C ASN A 121 17.01 -8.13 19.55
N ILE A 122 17.08 -9.45 19.44
CA ILE A 122 16.14 -10.37 20.09
C ILE A 122 16.82 -11.05 21.28
N PHE A 123 16.03 -11.41 22.29
CA PHE A 123 16.52 -12.10 23.48
C PHE A 123 16.14 -13.58 23.43
N LEU A 124 17.12 -14.43 23.10
CA LEU A 124 16.92 -15.86 23.16
C LEU A 124 17.14 -16.37 24.58
N PRO A 125 16.29 -17.26 25.11
CA PRO A 125 16.54 -17.87 26.42
C PRO A 125 17.86 -18.65 26.40
N ASN A 126 18.63 -18.55 27.49
CA ASN A 126 19.95 -19.16 27.69
C ASN A 126 21.07 -18.69 26.74
N VAL A 127 20.76 -18.20 25.54
CA VAL A 127 21.73 -17.68 24.56
C VAL A 127 22.03 -16.19 24.78
N GLY A 128 21.02 -15.42 25.18
CA GLY A 128 21.14 -13.98 25.42
C GLY A 128 20.79 -13.11 24.20
N PRO A 129 21.30 -11.87 24.13
CA PRO A 129 20.94 -10.92 23.08
C PRO A 129 21.58 -11.26 21.74
N VAL A 130 20.78 -11.36 20.69
CA VAL A 130 21.22 -11.58 19.30
C VAL A 130 20.84 -10.37 18.46
N LYS A 131 21.83 -9.69 17.88
CA LYS A 131 21.63 -8.56 16.97
C LYS A 131 21.02 -9.06 15.66
N VAL A 132 19.81 -8.60 15.33
CA VAL A 132 19.10 -8.98 14.10
C VAL A 132 18.74 -7.80 13.20
N ALA A 133 18.73 -6.56 13.72
CA ALA A 133 18.47 -5.40 12.88
C ALA A 133 19.51 -5.25 11.78
N GLY A 134 19.05 -5.00 10.55
CA GLY A 134 19.91 -4.94 9.37
C GLY A 134 20.21 -6.29 8.71
N VAL A 135 19.78 -7.40 9.33
CA VAL A 135 19.90 -8.74 8.76
C VAL A 135 18.72 -8.98 7.83
N SER A 136 18.97 -9.60 6.68
CA SER A 136 17.88 -10.03 5.80
C SER A 136 17.20 -11.29 6.35
N ASN A 137 15.91 -11.44 6.08
CA ASN A 137 15.16 -12.61 6.50
C ASN A 137 15.80 -13.93 6.02
N SER A 138 16.39 -13.94 4.82
CA SER A 138 17.14 -15.09 4.30
C SER A 138 18.35 -15.50 5.17
N GLN A 139 18.99 -14.55 5.84
CA GLN A 139 20.18 -14.78 6.68
C GLN A 139 19.84 -15.07 8.14
N LEU A 140 18.63 -14.73 8.58
CA LEU A 140 18.20 -14.79 9.97
C LEU A 140 18.35 -16.20 10.58
N ASN A 141 17.94 -17.23 9.84
CA ASN A 141 18.00 -18.61 10.33
C ASN A 141 19.45 -19.07 10.58
N ALA A 142 20.37 -18.74 9.67
CA ALA A 142 21.79 -19.07 9.81
C ALA A 142 22.43 -18.36 11.00
N LEU A 143 22.09 -17.07 11.19
CA LEU A 143 22.57 -16.27 12.32
C LEU A 143 22.11 -16.85 13.66
N VAL A 144 20.81 -17.11 13.81
CA VAL A 144 20.24 -17.67 15.04
C VAL A 144 20.84 -19.03 15.34
N THR A 145 20.97 -19.89 14.33
CA THR A 145 21.58 -21.22 14.47
C THR A 145 23.03 -21.13 14.95
N SER A 146 23.82 -20.19 14.40
CA SER A 146 25.21 -19.96 14.83
C SER A 146 25.28 -19.57 16.31
N LYS A 147 24.37 -18.69 16.76
CA LYS A 147 24.34 -18.24 18.16
C LYS A 147 23.90 -19.30 19.15
N VAL A 148 22.95 -20.17 18.76
CA VAL A 148 22.54 -21.30 19.60
C VAL A 148 23.70 -22.30 19.76
N LYS A 149 24.45 -22.59 18.70
CA LYS A 149 25.62 -23.50 18.72
C LYS A 149 26.82 -23.01 19.52
N GLU A 150 26.91 -21.70 19.79
CA GLU A 150 27.97 -21.16 20.65
C GLU A 150 27.75 -21.55 22.13
N VAL A 151 26.52 -21.90 22.50
CA VAL A 151 26.11 -22.16 23.89
C VAL A 151 25.85 -23.65 24.17
N TYR A 152 25.35 -24.38 23.16
CA TYR A 152 25.02 -25.81 23.23
C TYR A 152 25.85 -26.61 22.23
#